data_AF-A0A8J1YZI9-F1
#
_entry.id   AF-A0A8J1YZI9-F1
#
_cell.length_a   1.000
_cell.length_b   1.000
_cell.length_c   1.000
_cell.angle_alpha   90.00
_cell.angle_beta   90.00
_cell.angle_gamma   90.00
#
_symmetry.space_group_name_H-M   'P 1'
#
loop_
_entity.id
_entity.type
_entity.pdbx_description
1 polymer ?
#
loop_
_entity_poly.entity_id
_entity_poly.type
_entity_poly.pdbx_seq_one_letter_code
_entity_poly.pdbx_strand_id
1 'polypeptide(L)'
;MLNKPIGNLSYQGGVSEMFASYEEDFHHSESEIRKLLAKAGQRSGAPAATGSQDVLAIDERIQAIFNVEQKMQVAEQQIAQMEQEVKTLPPAAPTTGVVQQRVRQYRSLLVGFRREYSEVRANVDRDALLAERRGGRDAELVKNSRFRETGNRIAAGTGQLKDAHRMAVDTEATGTQIMSDLRQQREVIQQSRQHIDNIDRNLTNSRRVLLQMSRRVLTNKIILMSTALVLSLTLLLLLFIKLKGK
;
A
#
# COMPACT_ATOMS: atom_id res chain seq x y z
N MET A 1 -0.05 16.82 -0.10
CA MET A 1 1.17 17.10 0.67
C MET A 1 2.06 15.87 0.65
N LEU A 2 3.28 16.05 0.17
CA LEU A 2 4.47 15.19 0.27
C LEU A 2 4.32 13.69 -0.07
N ASN A 3 4.50 13.34 -1.34
CA ASN A 3 5.27 12.12 -1.65
C ASN A 3 6.72 12.55 -1.90
N LYS A 4 7.44 12.77 -0.80
CA LYS A 4 8.89 13.04 -0.83
C LYS A 4 9.54 11.76 -1.35
N PRO A 5 10.44 11.79 -2.35
CA PRO A 5 11.19 10.59 -2.72
C PRO A 5 11.95 10.14 -1.46
N ILE A 6 11.53 9.01 -0.90
CA ILE A 6 12.21 8.40 0.23
C ILE A 6 13.61 8.08 -0.29
N GLY A 7 14.59 8.72 0.34
CA GLY A 7 15.94 8.89 -0.19
C GLY A 7 16.58 7.59 -0.64
N ASN A 8 17.54 7.74 -1.57
CA ASN A 8 18.54 6.76 -1.96
C ASN A 8 18.82 5.73 -0.85
N LEU A 9 18.07 4.63 -0.84
CA LEU A 9 18.63 3.38 -0.35
C LEU A 9 19.56 2.95 -1.46
N SER A 10 20.86 3.05 -1.22
CA SER A 10 21.90 2.55 -2.12
C SER A 10 21.63 1.06 -2.34
N TYR A 11 20.96 0.73 -3.43
CA TYR A 11 20.63 -0.63 -3.79
C TYR A 11 21.90 -1.29 -4.33
N GLN A 12 22.57 -2.11 -3.51
CA GLN A 12 23.73 -2.89 -3.96
C GLN A 12 23.27 -4.11 -4.75
N GLY A 13 23.50 -4.12 -6.06
CA GLY A 13 23.41 -5.29 -6.93
C GLY A 13 22.44 -5.13 -8.10
N GLY A 14 22.83 -5.61 -9.30
CA GLY A 14 22.12 -5.42 -10.57
C GLY A 14 20.66 -5.91 -10.62
N VAL A 15 20.22 -6.76 -9.68
CA VAL A 15 18.82 -7.16 -9.52
C VAL A 15 17.92 -5.97 -9.12
N SER A 16 18.49 -4.98 -8.43
CA SER A 16 17.72 -3.83 -7.96
C SER A 16 17.61 -2.68 -8.96
N GLU A 17 18.50 -2.58 -9.95
CA GLU A 17 18.36 -1.62 -11.05
C GLU A 17 17.24 -2.03 -12.00
N MET A 18 17.12 -3.34 -12.26
CA MET A 18 16.07 -3.91 -13.08
C MET A 18 14.69 -3.73 -12.42
N PHE A 19 14.60 -3.93 -11.11
CA PHE A 19 13.38 -3.61 -10.35
C PHE A 19 13.02 -2.12 -10.44
N ALA A 20 13.99 -1.22 -10.29
CA ALA A 20 13.75 0.23 -10.38
C ALA A 20 13.24 0.65 -11.77
N SER A 21 13.76 0.04 -12.85
CA SER A 21 13.26 0.25 -14.20
C SER A 21 11.79 -0.18 -14.34
N TYR A 22 11.45 -1.37 -13.84
CA TYR A 22 10.07 -1.85 -13.87
C TYR A 22 9.11 -1.02 -13.00
N GLU A 23 9.61 -0.48 -11.88
CA GLU A 23 8.87 0.43 -11.02
C GLU A 23 8.56 1.75 -11.74
N GLU A 24 9.51 2.31 -12.48
CA GLU A 24 9.32 3.51 -13.31
C GLU A 24 8.32 3.25 -14.45
N ASP A 25 8.47 2.13 -15.16
CA ASP A 25 7.57 1.72 -16.24
C ASP A 25 6.12 1.51 -15.74
N PHE A 26 5.97 0.98 -14.53
CA PHE A 26 4.67 0.85 -13.86
C PHE A 26 4.06 2.20 -13.54
N HIS A 27 4.84 3.14 -13.00
CA HIS A 27 4.36 4.49 -12.71
C HIS A 27 3.97 5.28 -13.98
N HIS A 28 4.70 5.08 -15.08
CA HIS A 28 4.31 5.63 -16.37
C HIS A 28 2.96 5.07 -16.82
N SER A 29 2.80 3.75 -16.75
CA SER A 29 1.55 3.07 -17.12
C SER A 29 0.38 3.49 -16.23
N GLU A 30 0.61 3.67 -14.93
CA GLU A 30 -0.36 4.19 -13.96
C GLU A 30 -0.87 5.59 -14.36
N SER A 31 0.05 6.51 -14.68
CA SER A 31 -0.28 7.88 -15.08
C SER A 31 -1.13 7.89 -16.35
N GLU A 32 -0.78 7.07 -17.34
CA GLU A 32 -1.54 6.94 -18.58
C GLU A 32 -2.92 6.32 -18.36
N ILE A 33 -3.04 5.28 -17.53
CA ILE A 33 -4.34 4.68 -17.16
C ILE A 33 -5.25 5.75 -16.52
N ARG A 34 -4.73 6.53 -15.56
CA ARG A 34 -5.51 7.60 -14.91
C ARG A 34 -5.97 8.67 -15.89
N LYS A 35 -5.12 9.10 -16.82
CA LYS A 35 -5.48 10.09 -17.86
C LYS A 35 -6.55 9.54 -18.79
N LEU A 36 -6.40 8.29 -19.24
CA LEU A 36 -7.35 7.66 -20.15
C LEU A 36 -8.70 7.36 -19.47
N LEU A 37 -8.70 6.94 -18.20
CA LEU A 37 -9.91 6.79 -17.39
C LEU A 37 -10.61 8.13 -17.18
N ALA A 38 -9.87 9.20 -16.89
CA ALA A 38 -10.43 10.54 -16.78
C ALA A 38 -11.05 11.00 -18.12
N LYS A 39 -10.39 10.72 -19.25
CA LYS A 39 -10.91 11.03 -20.59
C LYS A 39 -12.18 10.23 -20.92
N ALA A 40 -12.22 8.93 -20.58
CA ALA A 40 -13.39 8.08 -20.82
C ALA A 40 -14.57 8.40 -19.87
N GLY A 41 -14.24 8.81 -18.63
CA GLY A 41 -15.19 9.20 -17.58
C GLY A 41 -15.73 10.62 -17.69
N GLN A 42 -15.07 11.50 -18.45
CA GLN A 42 -15.62 12.80 -18.83
C GLN A 42 -16.89 12.59 -19.67
N ARG A 43 -18.02 12.61 -18.96
CA ARG A 43 -19.34 12.70 -19.57
C ARG A 43 -19.37 14.02 -20.32
N SER A 44 -19.54 13.97 -21.64
CA SER A 44 -19.74 15.18 -22.46
C SER A 44 -20.92 15.96 -21.87
N GLY A 45 -20.60 16.98 -21.07
CA GLY A 45 -21.55 17.89 -20.48
C GLY A 45 -22.01 18.86 -21.54
N ALA A 46 -22.85 18.40 -22.47
CA ALA A 46 -23.58 19.27 -23.37
C ALA A 46 -24.99 18.70 -23.54
N PRO A 47 -26.02 19.34 -22.94
CA PRO A 47 -27.38 19.08 -23.35
C PRO A 47 -27.55 19.68 -24.74
N ALA A 48 -27.98 18.85 -25.70
CA ALA A 48 -28.39 19.23 -27.04
C ALA A 48 -27.28 19.72 -28.00
N ALA A 49 -26.62 18.77 -28.69
CA ALA A 49 -26.07 19.04 -30.01
C ALA A 49 -26.29 17.81 -30.90
N THR A 50 -27.08 17.99 -31.96
CA THR A 50 -27.17 17.23 -33.22
C THR A 50 -26.50 15.84 -33.21
N GLY A 51 -27.30 14.78 -33.32
CA GLY A 51 -26.90 13.37 -33.10
C GLY A 51 -25.71 12.79 -33.88
N SER A 52 -25.03 13.54 -34.74
CA SER A 52 -23.74 13.16 -35.32
C SER A 52 -22.55 13.48 -34.39
N GLN A 53 -22.63 14.52 -33.56
CA GLN A 53 -21.56 14.90 -32.61
C GLN A 53 -21.50 13.97 -31.40
N ASP A 54 -22.66 13.50 -30.92
CA ASP A 54 -22.75 12.55 -29.81
C ASP A 54 -22.16 11.18 -30.16
N VAL A 55 -22.35 10.70 -31.39
CA VAL A 55 -21.83 9.39 -31.85
C VAL A 55 -20.30 9.43 -31.95
N LEU A 56 -19.72 10.50 -32.49
CA LEU A 56 -18.26 10.68 -32.57
C LEU A 56 -17.62 10.78 -31.17
N ALA A 57 -18.28 11.45 -30.22
CA ALA A 57 -17.81 11.54 -28.84
C ALA A 57 -17.89 10.19 -28.10
N ILE A 58 -18.87 9.34 -28.43
CA ILE A 58 -19.00 7.99 -27.89
C ILE A 58 -17.91 7.08 -28.47
N ASP A 59 -17.62 7.17 -29.77
CA ASP A 59 -16.54 6.41 -30.41
C ASP A 59 -15.16 6.75 -29.82
N GLU A 60 -14.89 8.02 -29.54
CA GLU A 60 -13.63 8.42 -28.87
C GLU A 60 -13.52 7.83 -27.45
N ARG A 61 -14.64 7.75 -26.71
CA ARG A 61 -14.70 7.13 -25.38
C ARG A 61 -14.51 5.62 -25.45
N ILE A 62 -15.07 4.95 -26.47
CA ILE A 62 -14.87 3.52 -26.70
C ILE A 62 -13.40 3.23 -27.02
N GLN A 63 -12.74 4.05 -27.84
CA GLN A 63 -11.31 3.92 -28.10
C GLN A 63 -10.46 4.19 -26.84
N ALA A 64 -10.83 5.18 -26.03
CA ALA A 64 -10.15 5.43 -24.76
C ALA A 64 -10.24 4.22 -23.81
N ILE A 65 -11.41 3.59 -23.71
CA ILE A 65 -11.62 2.36 -22.93
C ILE A 65 -10.72 1.22 -23.41
N PHE A 66 -10.65 1.00 -24.73
CA PHE A 66 -9.77 -0.04 -25.29
C PHE A 66 -8.31 0.22 -24.94
N ASN A 67 -7.86 1.48 -25.03
CA ASN A 67 -6.51 1.87 -24.65
C ASN A 67 -6.25 1.68 -23.15
N VAL A 68 -7.24 1.94 -22.28
CA VAL A 68 -7.14 1.63 -20.83
C VAL A 68 -6.90 0.14 -20.63
N GLU A 69 -7.70 -0.72 -21.28
CA GLU A 69 -7.59 -2.16 -21.14
C GLU A 69 -6.20 -2.68 -21.56
N GLN A 70 -5.68 -2.20 -22.68
CA GLN A 70 -4.32 -2.54 -23.13
C GLN A 70 -3.25 -2.08 -22.12
N LYS A 71 -3.34 -0.84 -21.61
CA LYS A 71 -2.38 -0.32 -20.64
C LYS A 71 -2.46 -1.04 -19.30
N MET A 72 -3.64 -1.50 -18.89
CA MET A 72 -3.81 -2.32 -17.69
C MET A 72 -3.14 -3.68 -17.84
N GLN A 73 -3.26 -4.33 -19.00
CA GLN A 73 -2.55 -5.59 -19.26
C GLN A 73 -1.02 -5.41 -19.21
N VAL A 74 -0.50 -4.30 -19.73
CA VAL A 74 0.93 -3.96 -19.63
C VAL A 74 1.35 -3.76 -18.17
N ALA A 75 0.55 -3.04 -17.38
CA ALA A 75 0.81 -2.83 -15.96
C ALA A 75 0.79 -4.15 -15.16
N GLU A 76 -0.09 -5.10 -15.51
CA GLU A 76 -0.09 -6.44 -14.92
C GLU A 76 1.20 -7.21 -15.24
N GLN A 77 1.68 -7.14 -16.48
CA GLN A 77 2.93 -7.78 -16.89
C GLN A 77 4.14 -7.21 -16.14
N GLN A 78 4.18 -5.88 -15.95
CA GLN A 78 5.23 -5.21 -15.18
C GLN A 78 5.22 -5.65 -13.71
N ILE A 79 4.03 -5.76 -13.09
CA ILE A 79 3.91 -6.31 -11.73
C ILE A 79 4.39 -7.77 -11.68
N ALA A 80 4.03 -8.59 -12.66
CA ALA A 80 4.48 -9.99 -12.71
C ALA A 80 6.01 -10.10 -12.86
N GLN A 81 6.64 -9.22 -13.64
CA GLN A 81 8.11 -9.15 -13.76
C GLN A 81 8.76 -8.72 -12.45
N MET A 82 8.20 -7.69 -11.79
CA MET A 82 8.63 -7.27 -10.45
C MET A 82 8.55 -8.42 -9.43
N GLU A 83 7.50 -9.23 -9.47
CA GLU A 83 7.36 -10.41 -8.60
C GLU A 83 8.38 -11.50 -8.88
N GLN A 84 8.73 -11.69 -10.16
CA GLN A 84 9.73 -12.67 -10.55
C GLN A 84 11.11 -12.24 -10.02
N GLU A 85 11.46 -10.96 -10.15
CA GLU A 85 12.69 -10.41 -9.58
C GLU A 85 12.71 -10.50 -8.04
N VAL A 86 11.55 -10.32 -7.40
CA VAL A 86 11.44 -10.53 -5.95
C VAL A 86 11.72 -11.97 -5.54
N LYS A 87 11.39 -12.95 -6.38
CA LYS A 87 11.66 -14.38 -6.14
C LYS A 87 13.11 -14.76 -6.42
N THR A 88 13.81 -14.04 -7.29
CA THR A 88 15.24 -14.27 -7.55
C THR A 88 16.12 -13.68 -6.45
N LEU A 89 15.60 -12.76 -5.64
CA LEU A 89 16.31 -12.18 -4.50
C LEU A 89 16.45 -13.14 -3.30
N PRO A 90 17.56 -13.06 -2.54
CA PRO A 90 17.73 -13.84 -1.33
C PRO A 90 16.68 -13.47 -0.26
N PRO A 91 16.06 -14.46 0.43
CA PRO A 91 15.05 -14.20 1.44
C PRO A 91 15.58 -13.50 2.70
N ALA A 92 16.90 -13.46 2.90
CA ALA A 92 17.56 -12.86 4.05
C ALA A 92 17.91 -11.36 3.87
N ALA A 93 17.67 -10.78 2.70
CA ALA A 93 17.98 -9.38 2.46
C ALA A 93 16.88 -8.47 3.04
N PRO A 94 17.23 -7.41 3.79
CA PRO A 94 16.26 -6.45 4.31
C PRO A 94 15.49 -5.71 3.21
N THR A 95 16.04 -5.64 1.99
CA THR A 95 15.39 -5.07 0.81
C THR A 95 14.19 -5.90 0.33
N THR A 96 14.24 -7.23 0.44
CA THR A 96 13.19 -8.15 -0.04
C THR A 96 11.83 -7.86 0.60
N GLY A 97 11.80 -7.55 1.90
CA GLY A 97 10.55 -7.22 2.60
C GLY A 97 9.91 -5.92 2.12
N VAL A 98 10.73 -4.89 1.87
CA VAL A 98 10.27 -3.58 1.37
C VAL A 98 9.73 -3.72 -0.07
N VAL A 99 10.45 -4.45 -0.92
CA VAL A 99 10.07 -4.66 -2.31
C VAL A 99 8.77 -5.50 -2.41
N GLN A 100 8.65 -6.57 -1.61
CA GLN A 100 7.41 -7.35 -1.51
C GLN A 100 6.21 -6.50 -1.07
N GLN A 101 6.41 -5.57 -0.13
CA GLN A 101 5.34 -4.68 0.30
C GLN A 101 4.90 -3.74 -0.83
N ARG A 102 5.83 -3.20 -1.62
CA ARG A 102 5.51 -2.35 -2.79
C ARG A 102 4.72 -3.10 -3.86
N VAL A 103 5.15 -4.31 -4.22
CA VAL A 103 4.42 -5.17 -5.16
C VAL A 103 2.98 -5.42 -4.71
N ARG A 104 2.75 -5.65 -3.40
CA ARG A 104 1.39 -5.78 -2.84
C ARG A 104 0.57 -4.50 -2.99
N GLN A 105 1.18 -3.34 -2.78
CA GLN A 105 0.52 -2.04 -2.98
C GLN A 105 0.12 -1.85 -4.45
N TYR A 106 1.01 -2.18 -5.39
CA TYR A 106 0.72 -2.09 -6.83
C TYR A 106 -0.43 -3.01 -7.26
N ARG A 107 -0.50 -4.24 -6.73
CA ARG A 107 -1.66 -5.12 -6.94
C ARG A 107 -2.96 -4.49 -6.43
N SER A 108 -2.95 -3.89 -5.24
CA SER A 108 -4.13 -3.21 -4.70
C SER A 108 -4.56 -2.02 -5.56
N LEU A 109 -3.60 -1.25 -6.09
CA LEU A 109 -3.90 -0.14 -7.01
C LEU A 109 -4.52 -0.66 -8.31
N LEU A 110 -4.03 -1.78 -8.85
CA LEU A 110 -4.56 -2.38 -10.07
C LEU A 110 -6.02 -2.85 -9.91
N VAL A 111 -6.36 -3.41 -8.74
CA VAL A 111 -7.76 -3.73 -8.39
C VAL A 111 -8.63 -2.47 -8.36
N GLY A 112 -8.10 -1.37 -7.84
CA GLY A 112 -8.75 -0.06 -7.86
C GLY A 112 -9.04 0.41 -9.29
N PHE A 113 -8.03 0.38 -10.18
CA PHE A 113 -8.21 0.74 -11.58
C PHE A 113 -9.19 -0.18 -12.33
N ARG A 114 -9.20 -1.48 -12.06
CA ARG A 114 -10.19 -2.42 -12.64
C ARG A 114 -11.62 -2.05 -12.27
N ARG A 115 -11.84 -1.66 -11.01
CA ARG A 115 -13.17 -1.23 -10.55
C ARG A 115 -13.59 0.06 -11.25
N GLU A 116 -12.71 1.06 -11.29
CA GLU A 116 -12.98 2.34 -11.97
C GLU A 116 -13.23 2.13 -13.48
N TYR A 117 -12.44 1.27 -14.13
CA TYR A 117 -12.64 0.85 -15.52
C TYR A 117 -14.03 0.23 -15.74
N SER A 118 -14.45 -0.71 -14.88
CA SER A 118 -15.77 -1.34 -14.98
C SER A 118 -16.91 -0.33 -14.84
N GLU A 119 -16.78 0.65 -13.95
CA GLU A 119 -17.79 1.70 -13.75
C GLU A 119 -17.87 2.63 -14.96
N VAL A 120 -16.72 3.07 -15.49
CA VAL A 120 -16.65 3.91 -16.70
C VAL A 120 -17.18 3.18 -17.92
N ARG A 121 -16.83 1.90 -18.08
CA ARG A 121 -17.32 1.05 -19.19
C ARG A 121 -18.83 0.91 -19.17
N ALA A 122 -19.42 0.60 -18.01
CA ALA A 122 -20.88 0.47 -17.87
C ALA A 122 -21.63 1.77 -18.22
N ASN A 123 -21.02 2.93 -17.91
CA ASN A 123 -21.56 4.23 -18.28
C ASN A 123 -21.47 4.49 -19.80
N VAL A 124 -20.34 4.16 -20.44
CA VAL A 124 -20.18 4.30 -21.90
C VAL A 124 -21.14 3.40 -22.66
N ASP A 125 -21.27 2.13 -22.26
CA ASP A 125 -22.21 1.20 -22.90
C ASP A 125 -23.66 1.72 -22.76
N ARG A 126 -24.05 2.23 -21.59
CA ARG A 126 -25.37 2.86 -21.39
C ARG A 126 -25.57 4.07 -22.31
N ASP A 127 -24.58 4.94 -22.44
CA ASP A 127 -24.66 6.12 -23.28
C ASP A 127 -24.75 5.75 -24.78
N ALA A 128 -23.99 4.75 -25.23
CA ALA A 128 -24.03 4.21 -26.58
C ALA A 128 -25.42 3.64 -26.92
N LEU A 129 -26.01 2.86 -26.01
CA LEU A 129 -27.37 2.32 -26.17
C LEU A 129 -28.44 3.42 -26.25
N LEU A 130 -28.28 4.51 -25.48
CA LEU A 130 -29.20 5.65 -25.50
C LEU A 130 -29.07 6.48 -26.79
N ALA A 131 -27.86 6.61 -27.34
CA ALA A 131 -27.61 7.27 -28.61
C ALA A 131 -28.23 6.47 -29.78
N GLU A 132 -28.05 5.15 -29.79
CA GLU A 132 -28.66 4.25 -30.76
C GLU A 132 -30.20 4.33 -30.74
N ARG A 133 -30.81 4.42 -29.55
CA ARG A 133 -32.27 4.58 -29.39
C ARG A 133 -32.80 5.91 -29.94
N ARG A 134 -32.01 6.99 -29.90
CA ARG A 134 -32.40 8.32 -30.42
C ARG A 134 -32.29 8.44 -31.94
N GLY A 135 -31.49 7.59 -32.59
CA GLY A 135 -31.32 7.56 -34.05
C GLY A 135 -32.45 6.84 -34.82
N GLY A 136 -33.39 6.18 -34.14
CA GLY A 136 -34.35 5.28 -34.78
C GLY A 136 -35.69 5.93 -35.18
N ARG A 137 -35.76 6.48 -36.40
CA ARG A 137 -37.01 6.52 -37.19
C ARG A 137 -36.85 5.58 -38.37
N ASP A 138 -37.41 4.38 -38.24
CA ASP A 138 -38.02 3.54 -39.29
C ASP A 138 -38.40 2.20 -38.65
N ALA A 139 -39.68 1.95 -38.44
CA ALA A 139 -40.16 0.98 -37.45
C ALA A 139 -40.44 -0.44 -37.99
N GLU A 140 -40.31 -0.71 -39.28
CA GLU A 140 -40.89 -1.93 -39.88
C GLU A 140 -39.86 -2.93 -40.45
N LEU A 141 -38.72 -2.48 -41.00
CA LEU A 141 -37.59 -3.35 -41.37
C LEU A 141 -36.82 -3.88 -40.14
N VAL A 142 -37.03 -3.26 -38.98
CA VAL A 142 -36.22 -3.43 -37.78
C VAL A 142 -36.63 -4.67 -36.97
N LYS A 143 -37.77 -5.30 -37.26
CA LYS A 143 -38.25 -6.46 -36.47
C LYS A 143 -37.41 -7.73 -36.69
N ASN A 144 -36.97 -8.00 -37.92
CA ASN A 144 -36.12 -9.16 -38.25
C ASN A 144 -34.63 -8.90 -37.99
N SER A 145 -34.15 -7.66 -38.17
CA SER A 145 -32.81 -7.28 -37.72
C SER A 145 -32.70 -7.31 -36.20
N ARG A 146 -33.73 -6.84 -35.46
CA ARG A 146 -33.79 -6.92 -33.99
C ARG A 146 -33.61 -8.33 -33.47
N PHE A 147 -34.15 -9.36 -34.10
CA PHE A 147 -34.01 -10.72 -33.56
C PHE A 147 -32.56 -11.25 -33.69
N ARG A 148 -31.91 -11.00 -34.83
CA ARG A 148 -30.48 -11.34 -35.03
C ARG A 148 -29.56 -10.48 -34.16
N GLU A 149 -29.89 -9.20 -34.04
CA GLU A 149 -29.18 -8.24 -33.19
C GLU A 149 -29.38 -8.53 -31.69
N THR A 150 -30.57 -9.00 -31.29
CA THR A 150 -30.84 -9.49 -29.94
C THR A 150 -30.06 -10.78 -29.66
N GLY A 151 -29.95 -11.69 -30.63
CA GLY A 151 -29.09 -12.87 -30.52
C GLY A 151 -27.61 -12.50 -30.37
N ASN A 152 -27.12 -11.56 -31.18
CA ASN A 152 -25.76 -11.03 -31.07
C ASN A 152 -25.54 -10.26 -29.75
N ARG A 153 -26.53 -9.52 -29.26
CA ARG A 153 -26.50 -8.85 -27.95
C ARG A 153 -26.50 -9.82 -26.79
N ILE A 154 -27.26 -10.91 -26.89
CA ILE A 154 -27.24 -11.96 -25.87
C ILE A 154 -25.88 -12.66 -25.89
N ALA A 155 -25.34 -13.00 -27.07
CA ALA A 155 -24.00 -13.58 -27.17
C ALA A 155 -22.91 -12.63 -26.63
N ALA A 156 -22.98 -11.34 -26.95
CA ALA A 156 -22.10 -10.32 -26.41
C ALA A 156 -22.27 -10.15 -24.90
N GLY A 157 -23.50 -10.12 -24.40
CA GLY A 157 -23.80 -10.06 -22.97
C GLY A 157 -23.36 -11.31 -22.20
N THR A 158 -23.38 -12.48 -22.85
CA THR A 158 -22.86 -13.73 -22.27
C THR A 158 -21.33 -13.68 -22.18
N GLY A 159 -20.65 -13.12 -23.19
CA GLY A 159 -19.22 -12.82 -23.14
C GLY A 159 -18.89 -11.85 -22.01
N GLN A 160 -19.61 -10.73 -21.93
CA GLN A 160 -19.45 -9.75 -20.86
C GLN A 160 -19.70 -10.34 -19.47
N LEU A 161 -20.70 -11.21 -19.31
CA LEU A 161 -20.96 -11.88 -18.03
C LEU A 161 -19.82 -12.83 -17.65
N LYS A 162 -19.25 -13.52 -18.64
CA LYS A 162 -18.09 -14.40 -18.43
C LYS A 162 -16.85 -13.60 -18.04
N ASP A 163 -16.63 -12.45 -18.65
CA ASP A 163 -15.51 -11.55 -18.33
C ASP A 163 -15.72 -10.91 -16.96
N ALA A 164 -16.93 -10.48 -16.63
CA ALA A 164 -17.29 -9.98 -15.32
C ALA A 164 -17.13 -11.06 -14.24
N HIS A 165 -17.49 -12.31 -14.53
CA HIS A 165 -17.31 -13.44 -13.61
C HIS A 165 -15.82 -13.73 -13.40
N ARG A 166 -15.02 -13.77 -14.47
CA ARG A 166 -13.57 -13.94 -14.38
C ARG A 166 -12.93 -12.82 -13.55
N MET A 167 -13.33 -11.57 -13.83
CA MET A 167 -12.88 -10.40 -13.07
C MET A 167 -13.25 -10.50 -11.59
N ALA A 168 -14.47 -10.97 -11.27
CA ALA A 168 -14.91 -11.17 -9.90
C ALA A 168 -14.08 -12.23 -9.19
N VAL A 169 -13.77 -13.36 -9.85
CA VAL A 169 -12.93 -14.43 -9.31
C VAL A 169 -11.50 -13.94 -9.07
N ASP A 170 -10.89 -13.24 -10.03
CA ASP A 170 -9.54 -12.67 -9.87
C ASP A 170 -9.49 -11.62 -8.74
N THR A 171 -10.57 -10.85 -8.59
CA THR A 171 -10.73 -9.89 -7.50
C THR A 171 -10.94 -10.58 -6.15
N GLU A 172 -11.67 -11.69 -6.10
CA GLU A 172 -11.84 -12.50 -4.88
C GLU A 172 -10.52 -13.14 -4.45
N ALA A 173 -9.74 -13.67 -5.40
CA ALA A 173 -8.41 -14.22 -5.14
C ALA A 173 -7.45 -13.13 -4.60
N THR A 174 -7.47 -11.94 -5.22
CA THR A 174 -6.66 -10.82 -4.73
C THR A 174 -7.14 -10.30 -3.37
N GLY A 175 -8.46 -10.23 -3.17
CA GLY A 175 -9.08 -9.81 -1.92
C GLY A 175 -8.79 -10.76 -0.76
N THR A 176 -8.84 -12.07 -0.99
CA THR A 176 -8.46 -13.08 0.02
C THR A 176 -6.99 -12.99 0.39
N GLN A 177 -6.10 -12.76 -0.59
CA GLN A 177 -4.69 -12.49 -0.32
C GLN A 177 -4.49 -11.21 0.53
N ILE A 178 -5.18 -10.11 0.20
CA ILE A 178 -5.14 -8.87 0.99
C ILE A 178 -5.64 -9.11 2.42
N MET A 179 -6.72 -9.87 2.61
CA MET A 179 -7.24 -10.19 3.94
C MET A 179 -6.25 -11.04 4.76
N SER A 180 -5.59 -12.02 4.12
CA SER A 180 -4.53 -12.81 4.74
C SER A 180 -3.37 -11.91 5.20
N ASP A 181 -2.97 -10.96 4.36
CA ASP A 181 -1.90 -10.03 4.67
C ASP A 181 -2.26 -9.08 5.82
N LEU A 182 -3.48 -8.55 5.86
CA LEU A 182 -3.98 -7.71 6.97
C LEU A 182 -4.01 -8.50 8.28
N ARG A 183 -4.37 -9.79 8.24
CA ARG A 183 -4.33 -10.67 9.40
C ARG A 183 -2.89 -10.84 9.91
N GLN A 184 -1.93 -11.05 9.02
CA GLN A 184 -0.52 -11.15 9.38
C GLN A 184 0.01 -9.82 9.96
N GLN A 185 -0.37 -8.67 9.38
CA GLN A 185 -0.01 -7.36 9.93
C GLN A 185 -0.59 -7.14 11.33
N ARG A 186 -1.83 -7.56 11.58
CA ARG A 186 -2.45 -7.51 12.93
C ARG A 186 -1.67 -8.34 13.93
N GLU A 187 -1.22 -9.53 13.55
CA GLU A 187 -0.43 -10.41 14.41
C GLU A 187 0.92 -9.77 14.79
N VAL A 188 1.60 -9.14 13.84
CA VAL A 188 2.84 -8.39 14.09
C VAL A 188 2.61 -7.23 15.08
N ILE A 189 1.50 -6.49 14.93
CA ILE A 189 1.13 -5.42 15.87
C ILE A 189 0.86 -5.99 17.27
N GLN A 190 0.17 -7.13 17.37
CA GLN A 190 -0.11 -7.79 18.65
C GLN A 190 1.19 -8.27 19.33
N GLN A 191 2.10 -8.88 18.58
CA GLN A 191 3.40 -9.31 19.09
C GLN A 191 4.26 -8.12 19.54
N SER A 192 4.23 -7.02 18.77
CA SER A 192 4.95 -5.78 19.12
C SER A 192 4.42 -5.16 20.41
N ARG A 193 3.09 -5.17 20.63
CA ARG A 193 2.48 -4.73 21.89
C ARG A 193 2.88 -5.62 23.07
N GLN A 194 2.90 -6.94 22.90
CA GLN A 194 3.38 -7.86 23.93
C GLN A 194 4.86 -7.63 24.25
N HIS A 195 5.68 -7.30 23.26
CA HIS A 195 7.09 -6.97 23.46
C HIS A 195 7.25 -5.63 24.22
N ILE A 196 6.45 -4.62 23.92
CA ILE A 196 6.42 -3.35 24.66
C ILE A 196 6.02 -3.57 26.13
N ASP A 197 4.97 -4.35 26.40
CA ASP A 197 4.57 -4.71 27.77
C ASP A 197 5.69 -5.44 28.53
N ASN A 198 6.46 -6.29 27.84
CA ASN A 198 7.61 -6.98 28.42
C ASN A 198 8.79 -6.02 28.68
N ILE A 199 9.02 -5.03 27.82
CA ILE A 199 10.02 -3.98 28.03
C ILE A 199 9.64 -3.14 29.26
N ASP A 200 8.38 -2.75 29.42
CA ASP A 200 7.91 -1.97 30.60
C ASP A 200 8.11 -2.73 31.92
N ARG A 201 7.90 -4.05 31.92
CA ARG A 201 8.19 -4.92 33.08
C ARG A 201 9.68 -4.96 33.39
N ASN A 202 10.53 -5.10 32.37
CA ASN A 202 11.99 -5.09 32.53
C ASN A 202 12.53 -3.72 32.95
N LEU A 203 11.91 -2.63 32.50
CA LEU A 203 12.23 -1.26 32.90
C LEU A 203 11.86 -1.03 34.38
N THR A 204 10.72 -1.56 34.83
CA THR A 204 10.28 -1.51 36.23
C THR A 204 11.24 -2.26 37.16
N ASN A 205 11.69 -3.45 36.74
CA ASN A 205 12.68 -4.24 37.48
C ASN A 205 14.05 -3.56 37.53
N SER A 206 14.50 -3.01 36.41
CA SER A 206 15.75 -2.24 36.33
C SER A 206 15.72 -1.01 37.25
N ARG A 207 14.60 -0.28 37.30
CA ARG A 207 14.41 0.85 38.22
C ARG A 207 14.46 0.41 39.69
N ARG A 208 13.89 -0.74 40.03
CA ARG A 208 13.96 -1.31 41.39
C ARG A 208 15.41 -1.64 41.79
N VAL A 209 16.19 -2.25 40.89
CA VAL A 209 17.61 -2.56 41.13
C VAL A 209 18.45 -1.29 41.27
N LEU A 210 18.24 -0.29 40.42
CA LEU A 210 18.94 1.00 40.51
C LEU A 210 18.65 1.73 41.83
N LEU A 211 17.40 1.72 42.29
CA LEU A 211 17.04 2.31 43.59
C LEU A 211 17.66 1.55 44.77
N GLN A 212 17.78 0.22 44.68
CA GLN A 212 18.49 -0.58 45.69
C GLN A 212 20.01 -0.29 45.69
N MET A 213 20.64 -0.17 44.52
CA MET A 213 22.04 0.23 44.38
C MET A 213 22.29 1.64 44.95
N SER A 214 21.43 2.60 44.61
CA SER A 214 21.53 3.99 45.07
C SER A 214 21.45 4.11 46.61
N ARG A 215 20.53 3.37 47.25
CA ARG A 215 20.42 3.35 48.72
C ARG A 215 21.67 2.76 49.38
N ARG A 216 22.21 1.66 48.84
CA ARG A 216 23.43 1.02 49.36
C ARG A 216 24.64 1.96 49.31
N VAL A 217 24.78 2.75 48.24
CA VAL A 217 25.87 3.74 48.11
C VAL A 217 25.78 4.82 49.19
N LEU A 218 24.57 5.33 49.47
CA LEU A 218 24.38 6.34 50.51
C LEU A 218 24.74 5.79 51.89
N THR A 219 24.27 4.59 52.24
CA THR A 219 24.60 3.94 53.51
C THR A 219 26.11 3.72 53.65
N ASN A 220 26.77 3.22 52.61
CA ASN A 220 28.22 3.02 52.61
C ASN A 220 28.98 4.34 52.78
N LYS A 221 28.50 5.42 52.16
CA LYS A 221 29.10 6.76 52.31
C LYS A 221 28.97 7.30 53.74
N ILE A 222 27.84 7.07 54.41
CA ILE A 222 27.63 7.47 55.81
C ILE A 222 28.55 6.66 56.75
N ILE A 223 28.65 5.34 56.55
CA ILE A 223 29.53 4.48 57.35
C ILE A 223 30.99 4.95 57.23
N LEU A 224 31.44 5.26 56.01
CA LEU A 224 32.81 5.72 55.76
C LEU A 224 33.10 7.09 56.40
N MET A 225 32.13 8.02 56.38
CA MET A 225 32.27 9.32 57.06
C MET A 225 32.28 9.18 58.58
N SER A 226 31.46 8.28 59.13
CA SER A 226 31.42 7.98 60.56
C SER A 226 32.75 7.43 61.07
N THR A 227 33.34 6.43 60.39
CA THR A 227 34.60 5.83 60.81
C THR A 227 35.77 6.81 60.70
N ALA A 228 35.83 7.61 59.62
CA ALA A 228 36.83 8.65 59.46
C ALA A 228 36.78 9.70 60.58
N LEU A 229 35.58 10.15 60.97
CA LEU A 229 35.38 11.15 62.02
C LEU A 229 35.82 10.64 63.40
N VAL A 230 35.49 9.37 63.73
CA VAL A 230 35.93 8.73 64.98
C VAL A 230 37.46 8.63 65.03
N LEU A 231 38.10 8.22 63.94
CA LEU A 231 39.57 8.14 63.85
C LEU A 231 40.24 9.51 63.99
N SER A 232 39.70 10.56 63.39
CA SER A 232 40.24 11.91 63.56
C SER A 232 40.09 12.42 64.99
N LEU A 233 38.94 12.17 65.64
CA LEU A 233 38.71 12.56 67.04
C LEU A 233 39.68 11.89 68.00
N THR A 234 39.90 10.58 67.86
CA THR A 234 40.83 9.85 68.74
C THR A 234 42.27 10.36 68.59
N LEU A 235 42.68 10.66 67.36
CA LEU A 235 44.01 11.20 67.04
C LEU A 235 44.20 12.61 67.62
N LEU A 236 43.20 13.49 67.48
CA LEU A 236 43.21 14.83 68.07
C LEU A 236 43.27 14.77 69.61
N LEU A 237 42.50 13.87 70.23
CA LEU A 237 42.44 13.73 71.68
C LEU A 237 43.78 13.25 72.25
N LEU A 238 44.44 12.29 71.59
CA LEU A 238 45.81 11.87 71.92
C LEU A 238 46.82 13.02 71.78
N LEU A 239 46.72 13.80 70.70
CA LEU A 239 47.59 14.96 70.48
C LEU A 239 47.42 16.01 71.57
N PHE A 240 46.17 16.30 71.95
CA PHE A 240 45.85 17.26 73.02
C PHE A 240 46.40 16.81 74.37
N ILE A 241 46.22 15.54 74.74
CA ILE A 241 46.78 14.98 75.98
C ILE A 241 48.31 15.07 75.96
N LYS A 242 48.96 14.73 74.84
CA LYS A 242 50.41 14.82 74.72
C LYS A 242 50.93 16.26 74.81
N LEU A 243 50.21 17.21 74.21
CA LEU A 243 50.63 18.61 74.17
C LEU A 243 50.41 19.32 75.51
N LYS A 244 49.36 18.95 76.26
CA LYS A 244 49.05 19.49 77.59
C LYS A 244 49.75 18.73 78.73
N GLY A 245 50.22 17.51 78.46
CA GLY A 245 51.00 16.68 79.37
C GLY A 245 52.52 16.88 79.26
N LYS A 246 52.97 17.87 78.50
CA LYS A 246 54.28 18.50 78.62
C LYS A 246 54.14 19.82 79.36
#